data_AF-A0A7S4J5Y6-F1
#
_entry.id   AF-A0A7S4J5Y6-F1
#
_cell.length_a   1.000
_cell.length_b   1.000
_cell.length_c   1.000
_cell.angle_alpha   90.00
_cell.angle_beta   90.00
_cell.angle_gamma   90.00
#
_symmetry.space_group_name_H-M   'P 1'
#
loop_
_entity.id
_entity.type
_entity.pdbx_description
1 polymer ?
#
loop_
_entity_poly.entity_id
_entity_poly.type
_entity_poly.pdbx_seq_one_letter_code
_entity_poly.pdbx_strand_id
1 'polypeptide(L)'
;GYTYAAQGVGVAVALAVLAVVGITYRNREAKVVKNSQRRFLMPVLCGFFLVTAGAVVYPLTPSKASCVAREWLVLLGYTLGIVPLLVKVAAINKLSKAAEKMRRVTIDPNKLLSAVALVTVLVVAYLIVWTVADPPTQVEERVLADRESGIVQVSVECASESPAWEMAAMGWNILLLFSA
;
A
#
# COMPACT_ATOMS: atom_id res chain seq x y z
N GLY A 1 -7.68 6.08 -24.08
CA GLY A 1 -6.31 5.65 -24.41
C GLY A 1 -5.48 5.44 -23.16
N TYR A 2 -5.17 6.52 -22.43
CA TYR A 2 -4.28 6.51 -21.27
C TYR A 2 -4.71 5.61 -20.10
N THR A 3 -6.01 5.49 -19.84
CA THR A 3 -6.56 4.63 -18.78
C THR A 3 -6.29 3.15 -19.03
N TYR A 4 -6.44 2.67 -20.26
CA TYR A 4 -6.16 1.28 -20.64
C TYR A 4 -4.66 0.96 -20.58
N ALA A 5 -3.79 1.91 -20.93
CA ALA A 5 -2.35 1.75 -20.78
C ALA A 5 -1.95 1.61 -19.30
N ALA A 6 -2.51 2.45 -18.42
CA ALA A 6 -2.27 2.37 -16.98
C ALA A 6 -2.76 1.05 -16.38
N GLN A 7 -3.95 0.57 -16.78
CA GLN A 7 -4.47 -0.74 -16.39
C GLN A 7 -3.56 -1.87 -16.87
N GLY A 8 -3.09 -1.81 -18.12
CA GLY A 8 -2.18 -2.82 -18.68
C GLY A 8 -0.87 -2.92 -17.91
N VAL A 9 -0.27 -1.78 -17.54
CA VAL A 9 0.93 -1.74 -16.68
C VAL A 9 0.62 -2.31 -15.30
N GLY A 10 -0.48 -1.92 -14.66
CA GLY A 10 -0.88 -2.44 -13.35
C GLY A 10 -1.00 -3.96 -13.33
N VAL A 11 -1.68 -4.53 -14.34
CA VAL A 11 -1.82 -6.00 -14.49
C VAL A 11 -0.47 -6.67 -14.73
N ALA A 12 0.38 -6.11 -15.60
CA ALA A 12 1.70 -6.68 -15.87
C ALA A 12 2.58 -6.72 -14.60
N VAL A 13 2.57 -5.65 -13.79
CA VAL A 13 3.30 -5.63 -12.53
C VAL A 13 2.69 -6.59 -11.51
N ALA A 14 1.37 -6.71 -11.43
CA ALA A 14 0.73 -7.70 -10.55
C ALA A 14 1.14 -9.14 -10.91
N LEU A 15 1.17 -9.49 -12.20
CA LEU A 15 1.66 -10.78 -12.67
C LEU A 15 3.14 -11.00 -12.35
N ALA A 16 3.97 -9.98 -12.49
CA ALA A 16 5.38 -10.04 -12.11
C ALA A 16 5.55 -10.30 -10.61
N VAL A 17 4.77 -9.63 -9.74
CA VAL A 17 4.78 -9.86 -8.29
C VAL A 17 4.38 -11.30 -7.98
N LEU A 18 3.32 -11.82 -8.59
CA LEU A 18 2.89 -13.21 -8.41
C LEU A 18 3.95 -14.21 -8.88
N ALA A 19 4.62 -13.94 -10.00
CA ALA A 19 5.74 -14.75 -10.48
C ALA A 19 6.90 -14.74 -9.47
N VAL A 20 7.27 -13.58 -8.92
CA VAL A 20 8.31 -13.46 -7.89
C VAL A 20 7.94 -14.21 -6.61
N VAL A 21 6.67 -14.13 -6.17
CA VAL A 21 6.15 -14.93 -5.05
C VAL A 21 6.31 -16.42 -5.33
N GLY A 22 5.90 -16.89 -6.52
CA GLY A 22 6.01 -18.29 -6.94
C GLY A 22 7.46 -18.77 -7.00
N ILE A 23 8.37 -17.99 -7.58
CA ILE A 23 9.81 -18.28 -7.65
C ILE A 23 10.42 -18.34 -6.24
N THR A 24 10.06 -17.38 -5.37
CA THR A 24 10.54 -17.33 -3.98
C THR A 24 10.04 -18.53 -3.17
N TYR A 25 8.80 -18.97 -3.41
CA TYR A 25 8.22 -20.13 -2.76
C TYR A 25 8.88 -21.43 -3.23
N ARG A 26 9.09 -21.58 -4.55
CA ARG A 26 9.76 -22.75 -5.14
C ARG A 26 11.22 -22.86 -4.69
N ASN A 27 11.94 -21.74 -4.65
CA ASN A 27 13.37 -21.70 -4.30
C ASN A 27 13.61 -21.37 -2.82
N ARG A 28 12.69 -21.74 -1.92
CA ARG A 28 12.77 -21.40 -0.49
C ARG A 28 14.03 -21.90 0.22
N GLU A 29 14.63 -22.98 -0.29
CA GLU A 29 15.87 -23.57 0.24
C GLU A 29 17.15 -22.93 -0.33
N ALA A 30 17.02 -22.10 -1.38
CA ALA A 30 18.17 -21.43 -1.97
C ALA A 30 18.79 -20.47 -0.94
N LYS A 31 20.13 -20.48 -0.87
CA LYS A 31 20.89 -19.67 0.10
C LYS A 31 20.50 -18.19 0.05
N VAL A 32 20.26 -17.66 -1.15
CA VAL A 32 19.83 -16.26 -1.35
C VAL A 32 18.50 -15.97 -0.63
N VAL A 33 17.48 -16.81 -0.83
CA VAL A 33 16.15 -16.63 -0.22
C VAL A 33 16.19 -16.82 1.29
N LYS A 34 16.97 -17.79 1.77
CA LYS A 34 17.16 -18.05 3.20
C LYS A 34 17.86 -16.87 3.89
N ASN A 35 18.87 -16.29 3.25
CA ASN A 35 19.62 -15.15 3.80
C ASN A 35 18.80 -13.86 3.84
N SER A 36 17.90 -13.64 2.88
CA SER A 36 17.04 -12.44 2.81
C SER A 36 15.96 -12.34 3.90
N GLN A 37 15.82 -13.36 4.76
CA GLN A 37 14.81 -13.47 5.82
C GLN A 37 13.38 -13.45 5.24
N ARG A 38 12.92 -14.61 4.76
CA ARG A 38 11.60 -14.82 4.13
C ARG A 38 10.41 -14.22 4.90
N ARG A 39 10.48 -14.16 6.23
CA ARG A 39 9.41 -13.59 7.09
C ARG A 39 9.16 -12.10 6.84
N PHE A 40 10.18 -11.33 6.47
CA PHE A 40 10.02 -9.90 6.11
C PHE A 40 9.68 -9.71 4.63
N LEU A 41 10.12 -10.63 3.77
CA LEU A 41 9.87 -10.55 2.34
C LEU A 41 8.39 -10.77 1.99
N MET A 42 7.69 -11.68 2.69
CA MET A 42 6.29 -11.99 2.40
C MET A 42 5.33 -10.79 2.60
N PRO A 43 5.37 -10.04 3.72
CA PRO A 43 4.57 -8.81 3.89
C PRO A 43 4.84 -7.77 2.79
N VAL A 44 6.11 -7.57 2.41
CA VAL A 44 6.49 -6.61 1.37
C VAL A 44 5.90 -6.99 0.01
N LEU A 45 6.01 -8.26 -0.38
CA LEU A 45 5.41 -8.76 -1.63
C LEU A 45 3.88 -8.65 -1.60
N CYS A 46 3.26 -8.89 -0.44
CA CYS A 46 1.82 -8.67 -0.25
C CYS A 46 1.46 -7.18 -0.41
N GLY A 47 2.24 -6.27 0.17
CA GLY A 47 2.06 -4.83 -0.01
C GLY A 47 2.11 -4.40 -1.47
N PHE A 48 3.13 -4.84 -2.23
CA PHE A 48 3.23 -4.55 -3.66
C PHE A 48 2.06 -5.11 -4.47
N PHE A 49 1.58 -6.30 -4.16
CA PHE A 49 0.39 -6.86 -4.79
C PHE A 49 -0.87 -6.01 -4.50
N LEU A 50 -1.03 -5.52 -3.27
CA LEU A 50 -2.17 -4.68 -2.91
C LEU A 50 -2.13 -3.31 -3.63
N VAL A 51 -0.96 -2.66 -3.69
CA VAL A 51 -0.82 -1.39 -4.41
C VAL A 51 -1.12 -1.55 -5.91
N THR A 52 -0.62 -2.62 -6.55
CA THR A 52 -0.88 -2.85 -7.97
C THR A 52 -2.34 -3.22 -8.23
N ALA A 53 -2.98 -3.97 -7.32
CA ALA A 53 -4.42 -4.20 -7.37
C ALA A 53 -5.20 -2.88 -7.24
N GLY A 54 -4.78 -1.99 -6.32
CA GLY A 54 -5.37 -0.64 -6.19
C GLY A 54 -5.26 0.18 -7.47
N ALA A 55 -4.10 0.15 -8.13
CA ALA A 55 -3.88 0.81 -9.42
C ALA A 55 -4.79 0.28 -10.54
N VAL A 56 -5.12 -1.01 -10.53
CA VAL A 56 -6.08 -1.61 -11.49
C VAL A 56 -7.52 -1.20 -11.17
N VAL A 57 -7.88 -1.05 -9.88
CA VAL A 57 -9.22 -0.65 -9.43
C VAL A 57 -9.49 0.85 -9.59
N TYR A 58 -8.45 1.68 -9.55
CA TYR A 58 -8.56 3.14 -9.67
C TYR A 58 -9.31 3.63 -10.92
N PRO A 59 -9.04 3.12 -12.14
CA PRO A 59 -9.76 3.52 -13.35
C PRO A 59 -11.11 2.80 -13.57
N LEU A 60 -11.54 1.87 -12.71
CA LEU A 60 -12.85 1.23 -12.84
C LEU A 60 -13.97 2.24 -12.61
N THR A 61 -15.19 1.93 -13.08
CA THR A 61 -16.36 2.75 -12.78
C THR A 61 -16.54 2.85 -11.26
N PRO A 62 -16.64 4.07 -10.72
CA PRO A 62 -16.84 4.26 -9.29
C PRO A 62 -18.16 3.59 -8.89
N SER A 63 -18.10 2.84 -7.80
CA SER A 63 -19.17 2.13 -7.14
C SER A 63 -18.80 2.12 -5.67
N LYS A 64 -19.76 1.89 -4.77
CA LYS A 64 -19.47 1.84 -3.32
C LYS A 64 -18.33 0.87 -2.99
N ALA A 65 -18.33 -0.31 -3.62
CA ALA A 65 -17.30 -1.31 -3.39
C ALA A 65 -15.94 -0.91 -3.97
N SER A 66 -15.90 -0.33 -5.17
CA SER A 66 -14.63 0.09 -5.78
C SER A 66 -14.01 1.30 -5.07
N CYS A 67 -14.81 2.23 -4.56
CA CYS A 67 -14.31 3.37 -3.79
C CYS A 67 -13.66 2.92 -2.48
N VAL A 68 -14.33 2.06 -1.72
CA VAL A 68 -13.76 1.46 -0.50
C VAL A 68 -12.50 0.65 -0.83
N ALA A 69 -12.52 -0.15 -1.90
CA ALA A 69 -11.38 -0.96 -2.29
C ALA A 69 -10.15 -0.11 -2.65
N ARG A 70 -10.31 1.05 -3.31
CA ARG A 70 -9.19 1.94 -3.64
C ARG A 70 -8.42 2.35 -2.39
N GLU A 71 -9.13 2.88 -1.40
CA GLU A 71 -8.51 3.36 -0.16
C GLU A 71 -7.85 2.24 0.63
N TRP A 72 -8.53 1.09 0.75
CA TRP A 72 -7.99 -0.07 1.47
C TRP A 72 -6.74 -0.64 0.80
N LEU A 73 -6.78 -0.85 -0.51
CA LEU A 73 -5.68 -1.45 -1.26
C LEU A 73 -4.44 -0.56 -1.23
N VAL A 74 -4.62 0.76 -1.36
CA VAL A 74 -3.52 1.71 -1.34
C VAL A 74 -2.94 1.83 0.07
N LEU A 75 -3.75 2.13 1.09
CA LEU A 75 -3.24 2.40 2.45
C LEU A 75 -2.61 1.14 3.09
N LEU A 76 -3.22 -0.03 2.92
CA LEU A 76 -2.62 -1.29 3.37
C LEU A 76 -1.40 -1.68 2.53
N GLY A 77 -1.46 -1.45 1.22
CA GLY A 77 -0.36 -1.76 0.32
C GLY A 77 0.91 -1.00 0.65
N TYR A 78 0.82 0.32 0.85
CA TYR A 78 1.95 1.15 1.29
C TYR A 78 2.45 0.75 2.68
N THR A 79 1.54 0.49 3.62
CA THR A 79 1.91 0.08 4.98
C THR A 79 2.67 -1.26 4.97
N LEU A 80 2.16 -2.28 4.29
CA LEU A 80 2.81 -3.60 4.20
C LEU A 80 4.04 -3.60 3.30
N GLY A 81 4.14 -2.67 2.35
CA GLY A 81 5.32 -2.49 1.51
C GLY A 81 6.48 -1.83 2.25
N ILE A 82 6.21 -0.72 2.95
CA ILE A 82 7.23 0.16 3.51
C ILE A 82 7.58 -0.20 4.95
N VAL A 83 6.60 -0.42 5.84
CA VAL A 83 6.86 -0.63 7.28
C VAL A 83 7.82 -1.79 7.56
N PRO A 84 7.68 -2.99 6.93
CA PRO A 84 8.64 -4.07 7.16
C PRO A 84 10.06 -3.72 6.69
N LEU A 85 10.19 -2.92 5.63
CA LEU A 85 11.49 -2.45 5.14
C LEU A 85 12.13 -1.48 6.13
N LEU A 86 11.37 -0.50 6.64
CA LEU A 86 11.83 0.43 7.67
C LEU A 86 12.35 -0.29 8.91
N VAL A 87 11.56 -1.24 9.43
CA VAL A 87 11.92 -2.01 10.62
C VAL A 87 13.20 -2.83 10.36
N LYS A 88 13.34 -3.41 9.16
CA LYS A 88 14.54 -4.16 8.77
C LYS A 88 15.77 -3.25 8.63
N VAL A 89 15.63 -2.09 7.99
CA VAL A 89 16.71 -1.10 7.84
C VAL A 89 17.14 -0.56 9.21
N ALA A 90 16.19 -0.24 10.09
CA ALA A 90 16.48 0.20 11.46
C ALA A 90 17.24 -0.89 12.26
N ALA A 91 16.85 -2.16 12.12
CA ALA A 91 17.54 -3.28 12.73
C ALA A 91 18.98 -3.41 12.20
N ILE A 92 19.20 -3.29 10.89
CA ILE A 92 20.54 -3.29 10.28
C ILE A 92 21.38 -2.12 10.79
N ASN A 93 20.83 -0.90 10.81
CA ASN A 93 21.52 0.29 11.31
C ASN A 93 21.94 0.11 12.79
N LYS A 94 21.06 -0.46 13.62
CA LYS A 94 21.37 -0.80 15.01
C LYS A 94 22.50 -1.82 15.13
N LEU A 95 22.55 -2.84 14.25
CA LEU A 95 23.64 -3.80 14.20
C LEU A 95 24.95 -3.13 13.78
N SER A 96 24.94 -2.29 12.74
CA SER A 96 26.14 -1.58 12.27
C SER A 96 26.73 -0.70 13.36
N LYS A 97 25.90 0.12 14.05
CA LYS A 97 26.34 0.96 15.17
C LYS A 97 26.87 0.15 16.37
N ALA A 98 26.35 -1.06 16.58
CA ALA A 98 26.84 -1.95 17.63
C ALA A 98 28.17 -2.60 17.24
N ALA A 99 28.33 -2.96 15.96
CA ALA A 99 29.54 -3.53 15.40
C ALA A 99 30.72 -2.53 15.45
N GLU A 100 30.48 -1.25 15.18
CA GLU A 100 31.47 -0.17 15.36
C GLU A 100 32.02 -0.12 16.80
N LYS A 101 31.18 -0.46 17.78
CA LYS A 101 31.55 -0.51 19.21
C LYS A 101 31.99 -1.91 19.67
N MET A 102 32.19 -2.83 18.73
CA MET A 102 32.47 -4.27 18.97
C MET A 102 31.51 -4.92 19.98
N ARG A 103 30.27 -4.42 20.08
CA ARG A 103 29.29 -4.90 21.04
C ARG A 103 28.38 -5.93 20.38
N ARG A 104 28.32 -7.14 20.95
CA ARG A 104 27.38 -8.16 20.53
C ARG A 104 25.95 -7.74 20.87
N VAL A 105 25.10 -7.60 19.85
CA VAL A 105 23.67 -7.30 20.01
C VAL A 105 22.87 -8.39 19.31
N THR A 106 21.98 -9.04 20.05
CA THR A 106 21.04 -10.03 19.52
C THR A 106 19.73 -9.35 19.16
N ILE A 107 19.33 -9.42 17.89
CA ILE A 107 18.04 -8.90 17.42
C ILE A 107 17.07 -10.06 17.26
N ASP A 108 15.94 -9.97 17.96
CA ASP A 108 14.87 -10.95 17.86
C ASP A 108 13.94 -10.60 16.68
N PRO A 109 13.89 -11.43 15.62
CA PRO A 109 13.05 -11.17 14.45
C PRO A 109 11.55 -11.20 14.77
N ASN A 110 11.12 -11.91 15.83
CA ASN A 110 9.71 -11.97 16.20
C ASN A 110 9.21 -10.63 16.76
N LYS A 111 10.05 -9.93 17.53
CA LYS A 111 9.72 -8.59 18.05
C LYS A 111 9.58 -7.56 16.94
N LEU A 112 10.48 -7.63 15.95
CA LEU A 112 10.42 -6.78 14.76
C LEU A 112 9.15 -7.03 13.95
N LEU A 113 8.82 -8.30 13.70
CA LEU A 113 7.61 -8.65 12.95
C LEU A 113 6.33 -8.30 13.74
N SER A 114 6.36 -8.42 15.07
CA SER A 114 5.26 -7.98 15.94
C SER A 114 5.04 -6.47 15.85
N ALA A 115 6.10 -5.67 15.72
CA ALA A 115 5.98 -4.23 15.52
C ALA A 115 5.33 -3.89 14.18
N VAL A 116 5.74 -4.58 13.10
CA VAL A 116 5.09 -4.46 11.78
C VAL A 116 3.61 -4.81 11.88
N ALA A 117 3.28 -5.95 12.48
CA ALA A 117 1.92 -6.41 12.64
C ALA A 117 1.06 -5.43 13.45
N LEU A 118 1.61 -4.85 14.52
CA LEU A 118 0.93 -3.83 15.32
C LEU A 118 0.56 -2.60 14.48
N VAL A 119 1.51 -2.08 13.70
CA VAL A 119 1.26 -0.93 12.80
C VAL A 119 0.20 -1.28 11.76
N THR A 120 0.28 -2.46 11.15
CA THR A 120 -0.75 -2.91 10.19
C THR A 120 -2.13 -3.01 10.83
N VAL A 121 -2.24 -3.56 12.05
CA VAL A 121 -3.52 -3.67 12.76
C VAL A 121 -4.11 -2.29 13.05
N LEU A 122 -3.29 -1.32 13.44
CA LEU A 122 -3.75 0.06 13.65
C LEU A 122 -4.30 0.69 12.37
N VAL A 123 -3.63 0.47 11.23
CA VAL A 123 -4.12 0.94 9.92
C VAL A 123 -5.41 0.24 9.50
N VAL A 124 -5.53 -1.07 9.74
CA VAL A 124 -6.78 -1.80 9.49
C VAL A 124 -7.91 -1.26 10.37
N ALA A 125 -7.66 -1.01 11.65
CA ALA A 125 -8.65 -0.45 12.56
C ALA A 125 -9.10 0.95 12.09
N TYR A 126 -8.16 1.80 11.68
CA TYR A 126 -8.45 3.10 11.08
C TYR A 126 -9.35 2.98 9.84
N LEU A 127 -9.02 2.08 8.92
CA LEU A 127 -9.80 1.85 7.70
C LEU A 127 -11.22 1.32 8.01
N ILE A 128 -11.36 0.43 8.99
CA ILE A 128 -12.68 -0.05 9.43
C ILE A 128 -13.50 1.13 9.96
N VAL A 129 -12.93 1.94 10.85
CA VAL A 129 -13.63 3.10 11.41
C VAL A 129 -14.04 4.07 10.30
N TRP A 130 -13.15 4.39 9.36
CA TRP A 130 -13.47 5.24 8.22
C TRP A 130 -14.63 4.66 7.40
N THR A 131 -14.58 3.37 7.02
CA THR A 131 -15.67 2.76 6.24
C THR A 131 -17.02 2.66 6.94
N VAL A 132 -17.04 2.57 8.27
CA VAL A 132 -18.28 2.46 9.05
C VAL A 132 -18.86 3.85 9.35
N ALA A 133 -18.00 4.82 9.66
CA ALA A 133 -18.42 6.17 10.04
C ALA A 133 -18.75 7.04 8.82
N ASP A 134 -17.94 6.98 7.77
CA ASP A 134 -18.04 7.84 6.58
C ASP A 134 -17.48 7.09 5.35
N PRO A 135 -18.23 6.12 4.79
CA PRO A 135 -17.75 5.34 3.66
C PRO A 135 -17.52 6.21 2.43
N PRO A 136 -16.39 6.06 1.71
CA PRO A 136 -16.16 6.76 0.45
C PRO A 136 -17.18 6.28 -0.58
N THR A 137 -17.96 7.22 -1.13
CA THR A 137 -19.01 6.95 -2.12
C THR A 137 -18.74 7.71 -3.41
N GLN A 138 -19.43 7.31 -4.48
CA GLN A 138 -19.34 8.01 -5.75
C GLN A 138 -20.04 9.37 -5.63
N VAL A 139 -19.33 10.45 -5.97
CA VAL A 139 -19.87 11.80 -6.04
C VAL A 139 -19.79 12.26 -7.49
N GLU A 140 -20.91 12.73 -8.03
CA GLU A 140 -20.98 13.31 -9.38
C GLU A 140 -20.72 14.81 -9.29
N GLU A 141 -19.61 15.28 -9.86
CA GLU A 141 -19.37 16.70 -10.04
C GLU A 141 -19.73 17.08 -11.48
N ARG A 142 -20.58 18.10 -11.62
CA ARG A 142 -21.07 18.59 -12.91
C ARG A 142 -20.45 19.94 -13.19
N VAL A 143 -19.49 19.95 -14.10
CA VAL A 143 -18.82 21.18 -14.53
C VAL A 143 -19.30 21.51 -15.94
N LEU A 144 -19.63 22.79 -16.19
CA LEU A 144 -19.97 23.25 -17.54
C LEU A 144 -18.68 23.21 -18.39
N ALA A 145 -18.64 22.32 -19.40
CA ALA A 145 -17.47 22.13 -20.25
C ALA A 145 -17.23 23.36 -21.14
N ASP A 146 -18.32 23.97 -21.57
CA ASP A 146 -18.32 25.21 -22.35
C ASP A 146 -19.67 25.92 -22.19
N ARG A 147 -19.62 27.24 -22.00
CA ARG A 147 -20.78 28.09 -21.66
C ARG A 147 -21.64 28.38 -22.89
N GLU A 148 -21.08 28.22 -24.08
CA GLU A 148 -21.76 28.49 -25.36
C GLU A 148 -22.43 27.23 -25.95
N SER A 149 -21.80 26.06 -25.84
CA SER A 149 -22.36 24.80 -26.37
C SER A 149 -23.32 24.05 -25.42
N GLY A 150 -23.40 24.45 -24.14
CA GLY A 150 -24.30 23.84 -23.16
C GLY A 150 -23.92 22.39 -22.79
N ILE A 151 -22.71 21.94 -23.14
CA ILE A 151 -22.21 20.60 -22.83
C ILE A 151 -21.78 20.56 -21.37
N VAL A 152 -22.38 19.66 -20.59
CA VAL A 152 -22.02 19.43 -19.18
C VAL A 152 -21.04 18.26 -19.11
N GLN A 153 -19.84 18.52 -18.59
CA GLN A 153 -18.88 17.46 -18.28
C GLN A 153 -19.20 16.91 -16.89
N VAL A 154 -19.46 15.61 -16.81
CA VAL A 154 -19.75 14.91 -15.56
C VAL A 154 -18.50 14.11 -15.18
N SER A 155 -17.80 14.52 -14.13
CA SER A 155 -16.75 13.72 -13.49
C SER A 155 -17.39 12.94 -12.34
N VAL A 156 -17.09 11.65 -12.28
CA VAL A 156 -17.53 10.81 -11.16
C VAL A 156 -16.30 10.38 -10.39
N GLU A 157 -16.22 10.84 -9.14
CA GLU A 157 -15.08 10.61 -8.26
C GLU A 157 -15.52 9.88 -6.99
N CYS A 158 -14.57 9.33 -6.26
CA CYS A 158 -14.83 8.73 -4.95
C CYS A 158 -14.46 9.77 -3.89
N ALA A 159 -15.40 10.15 -3.05
CA ALA A 159 -15.17 11.08 -1.94
C ALA A 159 -15.95 10.67 -0.70
N SER A 160 -15.42 11.01 0.47
CA SER A 160 -16.12 10.92 1.76
C SER A 160 -16.84 12.24 2.08
N GLU A 161 -17.79 12.23 3.02
CA GLU A 161 -18.46 13.47 3.46
C GLU A 161 -17.46 14.44 4.12
N SER A 162 -16.53 13.89 4.91
CA SER A 162 -15.45 14.66 5.52
C SER A 162 -14.11 14.47 4.79
N PRO A 163 -13.43 15.56 4.36
CA PRO A 163 -12.11 15.47 3.74
C PRO A 163 -11.00 15.09 4.73
N ALA A 164 -11.29 15.06 6.04
CA ALA A 164 -10.32 14.75 7.08
C ALA A 164 -9.74 13.35 6.95
N TRP A 165 -10.55 12.37 6.53
CA TRP A 165 -10.12 10.99 6.37
C TRP A 165 -9.11 10.81 5.24
N GLU A 166 -9.37 11.43 4.09
CA GLU A 166 -8.48 11.38 2.93
C GLU A 166 -7.16 12.11 3.24
N MET A 167 -7.22 13.28 3.88
CA MET A 167 -6.03 13.99 4.32
C MET A 167 -5.19 13.19 5.31
N ALA A 168 -5.82 12.50 6.27
CA ALA A 168 -5.11 11.64 7.22
C ALA A 168 -4.45 10.45 6.52
N ALA A 169 -5.15 9.81 5.57
CA ALA A 169 -4.61 8.70 4.78
C ALA A 169 -3.43 9.14 3.89
N MET A 170 -3.56 10.28 3.21
CA MET A 170 -2.47 10.88 2.42
C MET A 170 -1.28 11.24 3.31
N GLY A 171 -1.53 11.88 4.45
CA GLY A 171 -0.50 12.23 5.43
C GLY A 171 0.28 11.02 5.94
N TRP A 172 -0.41 9.91 6.22
CA TRP A 172 0.22 8.65 6.59
C TRP A 172 1.14 8.10 5.50
N ASN A 173 0.67 8.06 4.25
CA ASN A 173 1.47 7.58 3.12
C ASN A 173 2.70 8.46 2.88
N ILE A 174 2.53 9.79 2.97
CA ILE A 174 3.63 10.75 2.86
C ILE A 174 4.65 10.50 3.96
N LEU A 175 4.22 10.34 5.21
CA LEU A 175 5.11 10.03 6.32
C LEU A 175 5.89 8.73 6.09
N LEU A 176 5.23 7.68 5.63
CA LEU A 176 5.90 6.42 5.29
C LEU A 176 6.95 6.61 4.19
N LEU A 177 6.63 7.35 3.14
CA LEU A 177 7.55 7.61 2.02
C LEU A 177 8.76 8.44 2.44
N PHE A 178 8.60 9.46 3.28
CA PHE A 178 9.73 10.24 3.79
C PHE A 178 10.58 9.49 4.81
N SER A 179 10.01 8.49 5.48
CA SER A 179 10.75 7.67 6.43
C SER A 179 11.58 6.55 5.78
N ALA A 180 11.29 6.21 4.51
CA ALA A 180 11.91 5.12 3.74
C ALA A 180 13.25 5.55 3.12
#